data_AF-A0A537ZT59-F1
#
_entry.id   AF-A0A537ZT59-F1
#
_cell.length_a   1.000
_cell.length_b   1.000
_cell.length_c   1.000
_cell.angle_alpha   90.00
_cell.angle_beta   90.00
_cell.angle_gamma   90.00
#
_symmetry.space_group_name_H-M   'P 1'
#
loop_
_entity.id
_entity.type
_entity.pdbx_description
1 polymer ?
#
loop_
_entity_poly.entity_id
_entity_poly.type
_entity_poly.pdbx_seq_one_letter_code
_entity_poly.pdbx_strand_id
1 'polypeptide(L)'
;MRPNTLDHVAFWVADRHPLVEFATEHLGMHVIDAQENFTLIGSNARRGKLTLFAAEGPRERGAIKHVALRVSDLEQARASLPDGSGDEVELGEGIRIRLVEAPTDVDYDLDHVALFTRDPKRTADDYTKLGFDYAEPSPEGNPRVEVGGAHLEFHEGDPGEPEKPLLNHVAVLVDSADEHTAEAEDMGIVESVVDAANTLAVFVWGPDRVRVEFVEHKPTFSLQ
;
A
#
# COMPACT_ATOMS: atom_id res chain seq x y z
N MET A 1 16.98 -7.98 7.02
CA MET A 1 17.23 -7.18 5.79
C MET A 1 16.28 -5.99 5.74
N ARG A 2 16.60 -4.94 4.97
CA ARG A 2 15.79 -3.71 4.91
C ARG A 2 15.08 -3.58 3.55
N PRO A 3 13.77 -3.33 3.51
CA PRO A 3 13.08 -3.03 2.26
C PRO A 3 13.50 -1.66 1.71
N ASN A 4 13.50 -1.57 0.38
CA ASN A 4 14.00 -0.43 -0.37
C ASN A 4 12.98 0.70 -0.48
N THR A 5 11.74 0.39 -0.83
CA THR A 5 10.66 1.35 -1.01
C THR A 5 9.30 0.64 -1.04
N LEU A 6 8.23 1.39 -0.83
CA LEU A 6 6.86 0.91 -0.98
C LEU A 6 6.55 0.70 -2.46
N ASP A 7 6.25 -0.54 -2.88
CA ASP A 7 5.97 -0.85 -4.27
C ASP A 7 4.51 -0.59 -4.61
N HIS A 8 3.59 -1.25 -3.91
CA HIS A 8 2.17 -1.13 -4.19
C HIS A 8 1.30 -1.49 -2.99
N VAL A 9 0.05 -1.06 -3.05
CA VAL A 9 -1.00 -1.45 -2.11
C VAL A 9 -2.08 -2.21 -2.86
N ALA A 10 -2.37 -3.42 -2.43
CA ALA A 10 -3.30 -4.28 -3.10
C ALA A 10 -4.64 -4.38 -2.37
N PHE A 11 -5.74 -4.37 -3.11
CA PHE A 11 -7.09 -4.49 -2.60
C PHE A 11 -7.85 -5.61 -3.28
N TRP A 12 -8.75 -6.26 -2.54
CA TRP A 12 -9.81 -7.10 -3.08
C TRP A 12 -11.06 -6.25 -3.25
N VAL A 13 -11.65 -6.22 -4.45
CA VAL A 13 -12.83 -5.39 -4.76
C VAL A 13 -13.84 -6.15 -5.61
N ALA A 14 -15.13 -5.84 -5.45
CA ALA A 14 -16.22 -6.46 -6.20
C ALA A 14 -16.31 -5.93 -7.63
N ASP A 15 -16.13 -4.63 -7.82
CA ASP A 15 -16.09 -4.00 -9.14
C ASP A 15 -14.91 -3.03 -9.25
N ARG A 16 -13.96 -3.33 -10.14
CA ARG A 16 -12.79 -2.49 -10.36
C ARG A 16 -13.09 -1.26 -11.22
N HIS A 17 -14.09 -1.31 -12.09
CA HIS A 17 -14.26 -0.29 -13.12
C HIS A 17 -14.49 1.12 -12.53
N PRO A 18 -15.42 1.33 -11.59
CA PRO A 18 -15.66 2.65 -11.01
C PRO A 18 -14.42 3.20 -10.27
N LEU A 19 -13.67 2.32 -9.60
CA LEU A 19 -12.46 2.69 -8.87
C LEU A 19 -11.35 3.13 -9.84
N VAL A 20 -11.16 2.37 -10.93
CA VAL A 20 -10.18 2.73 -11.97
C VAL A 20 -10.57 4.04 -12.64
N GLU A 21 -11.84 4.20 -13.03
CA GLU A 21 -12.35 5.42 -13.67
C GLU A 21 -12.07 6.65 -12.80
N PHE A 22 -12.46 6.61 -11.52
CA PHE A 22 -12.21 7.69 -10.57
C PHE A 22 -10.72 8.02 -10.43
N ALA A 23 -9.86 7.01 -10.26
CA ALA A 23 -8.43 7.23 -10.12
C ALA A 23 -7.81 7.86 -11.38
N THR A 24 -8.27 7.45 -12.57
CA THR A 24 -7.78 7.99 -13.83
C THR A 24 -8.30 9.38 -14.14
N GLU A 25 -9.51 9.72 -13.66
CA GLU A 25 -10.10 11.04 -13.86
C GLU A 25 -9.54 12.08 -12.88
N HIS A 26 -9.35 11.70 -11.61
CA HIS A 26 -9.12 12.66 -10.52
C HIS A 26 -7.76 12.56 -9.85
N LEU A 27 -7.04 11.44 -9.95
CA LEU A 27 -5.82 11.17 -9.16
C LEU A 27 -4.56 11.04 -10.01
N GLY A 28 -4.57 11.55 -11.24
CA GLY A 28 -3.41 11.53 -12.14
C GLY A 28 -2.88 10.13 -12.47
N MET A 29 -3.67 9.08 -12.19
CA MET A 29 -3.28 7.71 -12.44
C MET A 29 -3.65 7.28 -13.86
N HIS A 30 -3.00 6.23 -14.34
CA HIS A 30 -3.40 5.51 -15.55
C HIS A 30 -3.33 4.00 -15.29
N VAL A 31 -3.98 3.23 -16.15
CA VAL A 31 -3.86 1.77 -16.16
C VAL A 31 -2.46 1.41 -16.67
N ILE A 32 -1.69 0.75 -15.81
CA ILE A 32 -0.36 0.22 -16.14
C ILE A 32 -0.49 -1.18 -16.72
N ASP A 33 -1.32 -2.02 -16.10
CA ASP A 33 -1.63 -3.36 -16.57
C ASP A 33 -3.08 -3.73 -16.23
N ALA A 34 -3.74 -4.46 -17.13
CA ALA A 34 -5.09 -4.94 -16.96
C ALA A 34 -5.17 -6.40 -17.37
N GLN A 35 -5.45 -7.24 -16.38
CA GLN A 35 -5.63 -8.68 -16.52
C GLN A 35 -7.05 -9.08 -16.14
N GLU A 36 -7.41 -10.34 -16.39
CA GLU A 36 -8.71 -10.88 -15.99
C GLU A 36 -8.92 -10.73 -14.48
N ASN A 37 -7.93 -11.12 -13.67
CA ASN A 37 -8.02 -11.18 -12.21
C ASN A 37 -7.55 -9.91 -11.47
N PHE A 38 -6.74 -9.03 -12.08
CA PHE A 38 -6.37 -7.74 -11.48
C PHE A 38 -6.27 -6.57 -12.46
N THR A 39 -6.33 -5.35 -11.94
CA THR A 39 -5.94 -4.12 -12.64
C THR A 39 -4.93 -3.36 -11.79
N LEU A 40 -3.81 -2.98 -12.39
CA LEU A 40 -2.74 -2.20 -11.77
C LEU A 40 -2.82 -0.75 -12.27
N ILE A 41 -2.91 0.20 -11.34
CA ILE A 41 -2.98 1.63 -11.63
C ILE A 41 -1.91 2.41 -10.85
N GLY A 42 -1.45 3.51 -11.41
CA GLY A 42 -0.50 4.42 -10.77
C GLY A 42 -0.18 5.62 -11.66
N SER A 43 0.49 6.63 -11.11
CA SER A 43 0.96 7.78 -11.91
C SER A 43 2.24 7.47 -12.69
N ASN A 44 3.00 6.46 -12.25
CA ASN A 44 4.21 5.98 -12.90
C ASN A 44 4.46 4.51 -12.54
N ALA A 45 4.68 3.65 -13.54
CA ALA A 45 4.86 2.22 -13.34
C ALA A 45 6.06 1.85 -12.43
N ARG A 46 7.06 2.73 -12.31
CA ARG A 46 8.25 2.55 -11.46
C ARG A 46 8.12 3.15 -10.06
N ARG A 47 7.01 3.83 -9.77
CA ARG A 47 6.69 4.44 -8.47
C ARG A 47 5.57 3.67 -7.80
N GLY A 48 5.08 4.12 -6.65
CA GLY A 48 4.03 3.46 -5.91
C GLY A 48 2.74 3.24 -6.72
N LYS A 49 2.11 2.07 -6.57
CA LYS A 49 0.92 1.66 -7.34
C LYS A 49 -0.23 1.17 -6.47
N LEU A 50 -1.42 1.09 -7.05
CA LEU A 50 -2.56 0.35 -6.49
C LEU A 50 -2.89 -0.85 -7.37
N THR A 51 -3.03 -2.02 -6.75
CA THR A 51 -3.44 -3.26 -7.44
C THR A 51 -4.85 -3.64 -7.00
N LEU A 52 -5.79 -3.66 -7.93
CA LEU A 52 -7.19 -4.00 -7.66
C LEU A 52 -7.48 -5.42 -8.16
N PHE A 53 -7.65 -6.36 -7.24
CA PHE A 53 -8.01 -7.74 -7.54
C PHE A 53 -9.52 -7.93 -7.51
N ALA A 54 -10.07 -8.58 -8.55
CA ALA A 54 -11.50 -8.88 -8.60
C ALA A 54 -11.83 -10.03 -7.65
N ALA A 55 -12.81 -9.83 -6.75
CA ALA A 55 -13.27 -10.86 -5.85
C ALA A 55 -14.68 -10.57 -5.30
N GLU A 56 -15.41 -11.60 -4.86
CA GLU A 56 -16.80 -11.46 -4.40
C GLU A 56 -16.95 -10.47 -3.23
N GLY A 57 -17.88 -9.51 -3.32
CA GLY A 57 -18.19 -8.56 -2.24
C GLY A 57 -19.37 -8.98 -1.34
N PRO A 58 -19.69 -8.20 -0.30
CA PRO A 58 -18.92 -7.05 0.18
C PRO A 58 -17.61 -7.47 0.86
N ARG A 59 -16.65 -6.54 0.89
CA ARG A 59 -15.33 -6.70 1.54
C ARG A 59 -15.29 -5.94 2.86
N GLU A 60 -14.55 -6.46 3.81
CA GLU A 60 -14.44 -5.92 5.16
C GLU A 60 -13.18 -5.07 5.27
N ARG A 61 -13.32 -3.82 5.74
CA ARG A 61 -12.21 -2.88 5.84
C ARG A 61 -10.97 -3.45 6.52
N GLY A 62 -11.14 -4.19 7.62
CA GLY A 62 -10.01 -4.66 8.42
C GLY A 62 -9.16 -3.50 8.93
N ALA A 63 -7.83 -3.67 8.84
CA ALA A 63 -6.85 -2.70 9.30
C ALA A 63 -6.71 -1.46 8.40
N ILE A 64 -7.12 -1.45 7.13
CA ILE A 64 -6.87 -0.27 6.28
C ILE A 64 -7.70 0.94 6.75
N LYS A 65 -7.03 2.09 6.94
CA LYS A 65 -7.68 3.38 7.17
C LYS A 65 -7.76 4.18 5.87
N HIS A 66 -6.62 4.43 5.24
CA HIS A 66 -6.50 5.13 3.96
C HIS A 66 -5.13 4.88 3.33
N VAL A 67 -5.01 5.16 2.03
CA VAL A 67 -3.72 5.30 1.33
C VAL A 67 -3.51 6.78 1.04
N ALA A 68 -2.35 7.31 1.33
CA ALA A 68 -2.02 8.69 1.02
C ALA A 68 -1.11 8.79 -0.20
N LEU A 69 -1.41 9.76 -1.05
CA LEU A 69 -0.64 10.11 -2.24
C LEU A 69 -0.01 11.49 -2.02
N ARG A 70 1.30 11.59 -2.27
CA ARG A 70 2.01 12.86 -2.20
C ARG A 70 1.82 13.66 -3.48
N VAL A 71 1.61 14.96 -3.32
CA VAL A 71 1.54 15.93 -4.42
C VAL A 71 2.43 17.13 -4.09
N SER A 72 2.96 17.77 -5.12
CA SER A 72 3.81 18.95 -5.00
C SER A 72 3.02 20.24 -4.75
N ASP A 73 1.76 20.29 -5.15
CA ASP A 73 0.81 21.40 -4.93
C ASP A 73 -0.56 20.83 -4.56
N LEU A 74 -0.93 20.92 -3.28
CA LEU A 74 -2.19 20.35 -2.79
C LEU A 74 -3.42 21.16 -3.23
N GLU A 75 -3.29 22.47 -3.39
CA GLU A 75 -4.40 23.30 -3.87
C GLU A 75 -4.76 22.95 -5.32
N GLN A 76 -3.75 22.78 -6.18
CA GLN A 76 -3.95 22.33 -7.55
C GLN A 76 -4.54 20.92 -7.63
N ALA A 77 -4.04 19.98 -6.82
CA ALA A 77 -4.55 18.61 -6.81
C ALA A 77 -6.02 18.56 -6.37
N ARG A 78 -6.40 19.33 -5.34
CA ARG A 78 -7.80 19.45 -4.90
C ARG A 78 -8.74 19.98 -5.98
N ALA A 79 -8.28 20.90 -6.83
CA ALA A 79 -9.09 21.43 -7.92
C ALA A 79 -9.45 20.39 -8.98
N SER A 80 -8.77 19.24 -8.98
CA SER A 80 -9.05 18.10 -9.87
C SER A 80 -10.00 17.08 -9.24
N LEU A 81 -10.30 17.20 -7.95
CA LEU A 81 -11.25 16.33 -7.24
C LEU A 81 -12.70 16.81 -7.44
N PRO A 82 -13.71 15.94 -7.22
CA PRO A 82 -15.11 16.34 -7.25
C PRO A 82 -15.42 17.49 -6.27
N ASP A 83 -16.36 18.37 -6.65
CA ASP A 83 -16.75 19.52 -5.84
C ASP A 83 -17.12 19.14 -4.40
N GLY A 84 -16.57 19.87 -3.43
CA GLY A 84 -16.80 19.61 -2.00
C GLY A 84 -15.93 18.51 -1.41
N SER A 85 -15.06 17.88 -2.19
CA SER A 85 -14.00 17.01 -1.69
C SER A 85 -13.01 17.81 -0.84
N GLY A 86 -12.59 17.23 0.29
CA GLY A 86 -11.45 17.75 1.06
C GLY A 86 -10.14 17.17 0.55
N ASP A 87 -9.20 16.90 1.46
CA ASP A 87 -7.99 16.14 1.14
C ASP A 87 -8.20 14.64 1.04
N GLU A 88 -9.37 14.14 1.43
CA GLU A 88 -9.68 12.72 1.47
C GLU A 88 -10.92 12.44 0.62
N VAL A 89 -10.81 11.46 -0.27
CA VAL A 89 -11.87 11.00 -1.17
C VAL A 89 -12.05 9.49 -1.05
N GLU A 90 -13.27 9.03 -1.28
CA GLU A 90 -13.56 7.61 -1.39
C GLU A 90 -13.43 7.18 -2.85
N LEU A 91 -12.53 6.23 -3.12
CA LEU A 91 -12.33 5.64 -4.44
C LEU A 91 -13.47 4.68 -4.81
N GLY A 92 -14.05 4.04 -3.80
CA GLY A 92 -15.12 3.05 -3.88
C GLY A 92 -14.91 1.90 -2.91
N GLU A 93 -16.00 1.23 -2.53
CA GLU A 93 -16.00 0.08 -1.61
C GLU A 93 -15.31 0.35 -0.25
N GLY A 94 -15.30 1.62 0.19
CA GLY A 94 -14.63 2.05 1.42
C GLY A 94 -13.12 2.28 1.31
N ILE A 95 -12.52 2.16 0.12
CA ILE A 95 -11.12 2.55 -0.10
C ILE A 95 -11.02 4.07 -0.07
N ARG A 96 -10.20 4.60 0.83
CA ARG A 96 -9.99 6.03 0.99
C ARG A 96 -8.61 6.44 0.53
N ILE A 97 -8.56 7.50 -0.26
CA ILE A 97 -7.34 8.14 -0.74
C ILE A 97 -7.22 9.51 -0.09
N ARG A 98 -6.06 9.80 0.51
CA ARG A 98 -5.70 11.11 1.06
C ARG A 98 -4.64 11.77 0.19
N LEU A 99 -4.76 13.06 -0.09
CA LEU A 99 -3.73 13.87 -0.71
C LEU A 99 -2.90 14.57 0.37
N VAL A 100 -1.58 14.57 0.21
CA VAL A 100 -0.64 15.21 1.14
C VAL A 100 0.34 16.05 0.35
N GLU A 101 0.52 17.31 0.73
CA GLU A 101 1.60 18.13 0.17
C GLU A 101 2.94 17.70 0.76
N ALA A 102 3.85 17.21 -0.07
CA ALA A 102 5.20 16.81 0.35
C ALA A 102 6.19 16.89 -0.82
N PRO A 103 7.51 17.02 -0.55
CA PRO A 103 8.52 16.94 -1.59
C PRO A 103 8.40 15.63 -2.37
N THR A 104 8.24 15.74 -3.69
CA THR A 104 8.15 14.60 -4.59
C THR A 104 8.75 14.93 -5.96
N ASP A 105 9.33 13.92 -6.60
CA ASP A 105 9.77 14.00 -8.00
C ASP A 105 8.59 13.80 -8.96
N VAL A 106 7.54 13.11 -8.51
CA VAL A 106 6.37 12.68 -9.30
C VAL A 106 5.12 12.83 -8.45
N ASP A 107 4.14 13.59 -8.93
CA ASP A 107 2.85 13.71 -8.26
C ASP A 107 2.11 12.37 -8.23
N TYR A 108 1.29 12.20 -7.18
CA TYR A 108 0.48 11.03 -6.92
C TYR A 108 1.27 9.74 -6.68
N ASP A 109 2.54 9.86 -6.25
CA ASP A 109 3.29 8.74 -5.68
C ASP A 109 2.79 8.40 -4.26
N LEU A 110 3.08 7.20 -3.75
CA LEU A 110 2.66 6.81 -2.40
C LEU A 110 3.39 7.63 -1.35
N ASP A 111 2.65 8.29 -0.46
CA ASP A 111 3.21 8.95 0.74
C ASP A 111 3.26 7.99 1.91
N HIS A 112 2.08 7.44 2.26
CA HIS A 112 1.95 6.49 3.35
C HIS A 112 0.74 5.58 3.18
N VAL A 113 0.77 4.45 3.88
CA VAL A 113 -0.39 3.60 4.12
C VAL A 113 -0.76 3.73 5.59
N ALA A 114 -1.99 4.17 5.86
CA ALA A 114 -2.49 4.31 7.21
C ALA A 114 -3.27 3.07 7.64
N LEU A 115 -2.90 2.51 8.80
CA LEU A 115 -3.45 1.28 9.33
C LEU A 115 -4.02 1.50 10.73
N PHE A 116 -5.18 0.93 11.00
CA PHE A 116 -5.75 0.82 12.34
C PHE A 116 -5.05 -0.29 13.13
N THR A 117 -4.74 0.02 14.39
CA THR A 117 -4.20 -0.92 15.37
C THR A 117 -4.65 -0.52 16.77
N ARG A 118 -4.74 -1.51 17.66
CA ARG A 118 -5.08 -1.29 19.07
C ARG A 118 -3.91 -0.68 19.87
N ASP A 119 -2.68 -0.78 19.37
CA ASP A 119 -1.49 -0.22 20.02
C ASP A 119 -0.51 0.33 18.98
N PRO A 120 -0.69 1.59 18.53
CA PRO A 120 0.12 2.19 17.46
C PRO A 120 1.63 2.16 17.71
N LYS A 121 2.07 2.37 18.95
CA LYS A 121 3.50 2.39 19.29
C LYS A 121 4.10 1.00 19.20
N ARG A 122 3.44 0.02 19.80
CA ARG A 122 3.89 -1.37 19.74
C ARG A 122 3.86 -1.89 18.31
N THR A 123 2.83 -1.58 17.53
CA THR A 123 2.77 -1.97 16.13
C THR A 123 3.94 -1.38 15.34
N ALA A 124 4.29 -0.11 15.55
CA ALA A 124 5.48 0.48 14.91
C ALA A 124 6.76 -0.30 15.28
N ASP A 125 6.97 -0.58 16.57
CA ASP A 125 8.12 -1.38 17.03
C ASP A 125 8.14 -2.77 16.39
N ASP A 126 6.99 -3.43 16.25
CA ASP A 126 6.89 -4.75 15.63
C ASP A 126 7.19 -4.71 14.12
N TYR A 127 6.80 -3.65 13.41
CA TYR A 127 7.18 -3.46 12.00
C TYR A 127 8.70 -3.25 11.81
N THR A 128 9.40 -2.67 12.80
CA THR A 128 10.87 -2.56 12.70
C THR A 128 11.57 -3.92 12.70
N LYS A 129 10.96 -4.95 13.29
CA LYS A 129 11.45 -6.33 13.23
C LYS A 129 11.31 -6.93 11.83
N LEU A 130 10.45 -6.37 11.00
CA LEU A 130 10.29 -6.71 9.58
C LEU A 130 11.23 -5.91 8.67
N GLY A 131 12.16 -5.13 9.25
CA GLY A 131 13.18 -4.39 8.53
C GLY A 131 12.84 -2.94 8.18
N PHE A 132 11.63 -2.47 8.49
CA PHE A 132 11.26 -1.06 8.32
C PHE A 132 12.07 -0.16 9.26
N ASP A 133 12.37 1.06 8.82
CA ASP A 133 13.14 2.02 9.61
C ASP A 133 12.24 2.79 10.59
N TYR A 134 12.81 3.16 11.74
CA TYR A 134 12.13 4.08 12.65
C TYR A 134 11.94 5.43 11.98
N ALA A 135 10.76 6.01 12.18
CA ALA A 135 10.45 7.35 11.71
C ALA A 135 9.89 8.20 12.86
N GLU A 136 10.13 9.51 12.78
CA GLU A 136 9.42 10.47 13.63
C GLU A 136 7.91 10.32 13.41
N PRO A 137 7.07 10.50 14.44
CA PRO A 137 5.62 10.48 14.29
C PRO A 137 5.12 11.44 13.19
N SER A 138 3.95 11.17 12.66
CA SER A 138 3.32 12.07 11.69
C SER A 138 3.01 13.44 12.31
N PRO A 139 2.69 14.48 11.50
CA PRO A 139 2.30 15.78 12.03
C PRO A 139 1.13 15.74 13.02
N GLU A 140 0.25 14.73 12.89
CA GLU A 140 -0.86 14.46 13.81
C GLU A 140 -0.43 13.68 15.08
N GLY A 141 0.84 13.30 15.17
CA GLY A 141 1.42 12.57 16.30
C GLY A 141 1.26 11.05 16.24
N ASN A 142 0.84 10.49 15.09
CA ASN A 142 0.67 9.05 14.93
C ASN A 142 2.05 8.36 14.76
N PRO A 143 2.34 7.28 15.49
CA PRO A 143 3.53 6.47 15.25
C PRO A 143 3.57 5.94 13.82
N ARG A 144 4.77 5.86 13.25
CA ARG A 144 4.98 5.34 11.89
C ARG A 144 6.36 4.74 11.72
N VAL A 145 6.53 3.95 10.68
CA VAL A 145 7.82 3.44 10.19
C VAL A 145 8.05 3.90 8.76
N GLU A 146 9.31 4.03 8.35
CA GLU A 146 9.70 4.45 7.00
C GLU A 146 10.14 3.25 6.14
N VAL A 147 9.86 3.34 4.84
CA VAL A 147 10.43 2.50 3.79
C VAL A 147 10.64 3.34 2.52
N GLY A 148 11.90 3.63 2.19
CA GLY A 148 12.27 4.34 0.96
C GLY A 148 11.61 5.70 0.77
N GLY A 149 11.48 6.49 1.84
CA GLY A 149 10.83 7.80 1.83
C GLY A 149 9.30 7.77 1.88
N ALA A 150 8.66 6.58 1.91
CA ALA A 150 7.24 6.38 2.20
C ALA A 150 7.06 5.82 3.62
N HIS A 151 5.83 5.82 4.14
CA HIS A 151 5.58 5.40 5.52
C HIS A 151 4.46 4.37 5.67
N LEU A 152 4.52 3.57 6.74
CA LEU A 152 3.33 2.95 7.32
C LEU A 152 2.97 3.71 8.59
N GLU A 153 1.78 4.32 8.61
CA GLU A 153 1.30 5.15 9.71
C GLU A 153 0.23 4.40 10.52
N PHE A 154 0.36 4.41 11.84
CA PHE A 154 -0.46 3.60 12.74
C PHE A 154 -1.40 4.48 13.54
N HIS A 155 -2.69 4.24 13.36
CA HIS A 155 -3.76 4.96 14.05
C HIS A 155 -4.44 4.04 15.07
N GLU A 156 -4.78 4.61 16.22
CA GLU A 156 -5.58 3.89 17.20
C GLU A 156 -6.95 3.51 16.61
N GLY A 157 -7.31 2.24 16.72
CA GLY A 157 -8.56 1.70 16.24
C GLY A 157 -8.63 0.18 16.37
N ASP A 158 -9.79 -0.40 16.07
CA ASP A 158 -9.94 -1.85 16.04
C ASP A 158 -9.82 -2.36 14.59
N PRO A 159 -8.75 -3.09 14.23
CA PRO A 159 -8.62 -3.71 12.92
C PRO A 159 -9.59 -4.87 12.72
N GLY A 160 -10.17 -5.41 13.80
CA GLY A 160 -11.04 -6.59 13.74
C GLY A 160 -10.32 -7.85 13.25
N GLU A 161 -11.09 -8.84 12.83
CA GLU A 161 -10.60 -10.09 12.24
C GLU A 161 -11.43 -10.42 10.98
N PRO A 162 -11.22 -9.69 9.87
CA PRO A 162 -12.06 -9.83 8.68
C PRO A 162 -11.93 -11.22 8.05
N GLU A 163 -13.06 -11.81 7.66
CA GLU A 163 -13.09 -13.06 6.89
C GLU A 163 -12.83 -12.79 5.40
N LYS A 164 -13.37 -11.69 4.88
CA LYS A 164 -13.17 -11.21 3.50
C LYS A 164 -12.50 -9.83 3.52
N PRO A 165 -11.19 -9.71 3.83
CA PRO A 165 -10.53 -8.41 3.96
C PRO A 165 -10.53 -7.62 2.64
N LEU A 166 -10.67 -6.30 2.77
CA LEU A 166 -10.54 -5.32 1.69
C LEU A 166 -9.06 -5.13 1.32
N LEU A 167 -8.19 -4.91 2.32
CA LEU A 167 -6.75 -4.88 2.11
C LEU A 167 -6.26 -6.30 1.81
N ASN A 168 -5.66 -6.50 0.64
CA ASN A 168 -5.02 -7.76 0.29
C ASN A 168 -3.62 -7.82 0.89
N HIS A 169 -2.77 -6.85 0.58
CA HIS A 169 -1.43 -6.74 1.13
C HIS A 169 -0.83 -5.34 0.90
N VAL A 170 0.27 -5.08 1.60
CA VAL A 170 1.17 -3.96 1.37
C VAL A 170 2.49 -4.52 0.87
N ALA A 171 2.94 -4.09 -0.30
CA ALA A 171 4.15 -4.60 -0.94
C ALA A 171 5.32 -3.62 -0.84
N VAL A 172 6.49 -4.16 -0.57
CA VAL A 172 7.75 -3.41 -0.52
C VAL A 172 8.82 -4.08 -1.40
N LEU A 173 9.59 -3.27 -2.11
CA LEU A 173 10.70 -3.77 -2.93
C LEU A 173 11.86 -4.21 -2.04
N VAL A 174 12.49 -5.32 -2.39
CA VAL A 174 13.70 -5.83 -1.73
C VAL A 174 14.74 -6.23 -2.77
N ASP A 175 16.01 -6.26 -2.35
CA ASP A 175 17.11 -6.72 -3.19
C ASP A 175 17.13 -8.25 -3.35
N SER A 176 16.67 -8.98 -2.33
CA SER A 176 16.59 -10.45 -2.34
C SER A 176 15.37 -10.96 -1.57
N ALA A 177 14.43 -11.56 -2.29
CA ALA A 177 13.27 -12.20 -1.64
C ALA A 177 13.65 -13.48 -0.89
N ASP A 178 14.70 -14.19 -1.33
CA ASP A 178 15.21 -15.38 -0.63
C ASP A 178 15.76 -15.05 0.77
N GLU A 179 16.52 -13.95 0.90
CA GLU A 179 17.03 -13.50 2.20
C GLU A 179 15.88 -13.12 3.15
N HIS A 180 14.88 -12.39 2.65
CA HIS A 180 13.68 -12.08 3.42
C HIS A 180 12.85 -13.32 3.77
N THR A 181 12.86 -14.35 2.93
CA THR A 181 12.20 -15.63 3.21
C THR A 181 12.87 -16.33 4.40
N ALA A 182 14.20 -16.46 4.38
CA ALA A 182 14.93 -17.13 5.46
C ALA A 182 14.72 -16.44 6.83
N GLU A 183 14.76 -15.10 6.87
CA GLU A 183 14.48 -14.35 8.11
C GLU A 183 13.04 -14.55 8.60
N ALA A 184 12.07 -14.55 7.68
CA ALA A 184 10.67 -14.76 8.01
C ALA A 184 10.38 -16.19 8.48
N GLU A 185 11.09 -17.20 7.95
CA GLU A 185 11.03 -18.59 8.39
C GLU A 185 11.54 -18.73 9.83
N ASP A 186 12.67 -18.08 10.16
CA ASP A 186 13.23 -18.06 11.52
C ASP A 186 12.26 -17.41 12.53
N MET A 187 11.48 -16.44 12.07
CA MET A 187 10.42 -15.79 12.87
C MET A 187 9.11 -16.57 12.90
N GLY A 188 8.92 -17.56 12.02
CA GLY A 188 7.69 -18.35 11.91
C GLY A 188 6.49 -17.57 11.38
N ILE A 189 6.71 -16.55 10.53
CA ILE A 189 5.67 -15.63 10.04
C ILE A 189 5.38 -15.74 8.54
N VAL A 190 6.05 -16.65 7.82
CA VAL A 190 5.81 -16.90 6.40
C VAL A 190 4.38 -17.38 6.19
N GLU A 191 3.70 -16.71 5.25
CA GLU A 191 2.39 -17.10 4.75
C GLU A 191 2.52 -17.90 3.45
N SER A 192 3.26 -17.38 2.48
CA SER A 192 3.53 -18.06 1.21
C SER A 192 4.74 -17.48 0.50
N VAL A 193 5.31 -18.24 -0.42
CA VAL A 193 6.35 -17.78 -1.36
C VAL A 193 5.81 -17.97 -2.77
N VAL A 194 5.91 -16.92 -3.58
CA VAL A 194 5.40 -16.88 -4.96
C VAL A 194 6.56 -16.64 -5.91
N ASP A 195 6.78 -17.62 -6.78
CA ASP A 195 7.73 -17.53 -7.89
C ASP A 195 6.94 -17.32 -9.20
N ALA A 196 6.85 -16.06 -9.62
CA ALA A 196 6.21 -15.67 -10.87
C ALA A 196 7.24 -15.43 -11.98
N ALA A 197 6.77 -15.28 -13.23
CA ALA A 197 7.66 -15.11 -14.38
C ALA A 197 8.64 -13.93 -14.22
N ASN A 198 8.20 -12.84 -13.59
CA ASN A 198 8.94 -11.58 -13.50
C ASN A 198 9.28 -11.16 -12.06
N THR A 199 8.75 -11.83 -11.06
CA THR A 199 8.94 -11.47 -9.65
C THR A 199 9.14 -12.72 -8.81
N LEU A 200 9.93 -12.57 -7.74
CA LEU A 200 9.97 -13.50 -6.63
C LEU A 200 9.48 -12.74 -5.41
N ALA A 201 8.52 -13.31 -4.69
CA ALA A 201 7.92 -12.63 -3.55
C ALA A 201 7.72 -13.57 -2.37
N VAL A 202 7.93 -13.07 -1.17
CA VAL A 202 7.51 -13.72 0.07
C VAL A 202 6.45 -12.89 0.75
N PHE A 203 5.35 -13.55 1.09
CA PHE A 203 4.26 -12.98 1.88
C PHE A 203 4.43 -13.40 3.33
N VAL A 204 4.32 -12.43 4.23
CA VAL A 204 4.38 -12.65 5.67
C VAL A 204 3.17 -12.04 6.36
N TRP A 205 2.85 -12.56 7.54
CA TRP A 205 1.89 -11.91 8.44
C TRP A 205 2.59 -10.87 9.30
N GLY A 206 2.26 -9.60 9.08
CA GLY A 206 2.61 -8.50 9.97
C GLY A 206 1.63 -8.36 11.15
N PRO A 207 1.86 -7.35 12.00
CA PRO A 207 0.92 -6.97 13.05
C PRO A 207 -0.51 -6.78 12.52
N ASP A 208 -1.50 -7.01 13.40
CA ASP A 208 -2.92 -6.77 13.10
C ASP A 208 -3.44 -7.53 11.86
N ARG A 209 -2.78 -8.66 11.54
CA ARG A 209 -3.04 -9.53 10.37
C ARG A 209 -2.92 -8.80 9.03
N VAL A 210 -2.11 -7.76 8.96
CA VAL A 210 -1.76 -7.13 7.68
C VAL A 210 -0.77 -8.03 6.96
N ARG A 211 -1.11 -8.43 5.74
CA ARG A 211 -0.21 -9.22 4.88
C ARG A 211 0.81 -8.27 4.25
N VAL A 212 2.09 -8.57 4.40
CA VAL A 212 3.20 -7.81 3.82
C VAL A 212 3.86 -8.66 2.76
N GLU A 213 4.08 -8.08 1.58
CA GLU A 213 4.81 -8.71 0.47
C GLU A 213 6.20 -8.09 0.37
N PHE A 214 7.24 -8.90 0.48
CA PHE A 214 8.60 -8.52 0.09
C PHE A 214 8.85 -9.02 -1.33
N VAL A 215 8.91 -8.10 -2.29
CA VAL A 215 8.97 -8.41 -3.71
C VAL A 215 10.34 -8.03 -4.30
N GLU A 216 10.95 -9.00 -4.97
CA GLU A 216 12.14 -8.84 -5.80
C GLU A 216 11.71 -8.85 -7.28
N HIS A 217 12.06 -7.80 -8.01
CA HIS A 217 11.89 -7.77 -9.46
C HIS A 217 13.03 -8.53 -10.13
N LYS A 218 12.69 -9.56 -10.91
CA LYS A 218 13.70 -10.34 -11.65
C LYS A 218 14.33 -9.45 -12.73
N PRO A 219 15.60 -9.69 -13.11
CA PRO A 219 16.29 -8.90 -14.13
C PRO A 219 15.59 -8.84 -15.50
N THR A 220 14.70 -9.79 -15.79
CA THR A 220 13.88 -9.85 -17.01
C THR A 220 12.68 -8.91 -16.97
N PHE A 221 12.35 -8.32 -15.83
CA PHE A 221 11.26 -7.37 -15.68
C PHE A 221 11.66 -6.01 -16.23
N SER A 222 11.04 -5.61 -17.34
CA SER A 222 11.14 -4.27 -17.89
C SER A 222 9.76 -3.62 -17.81
N LEU A 223 9.61 -2.67 -16.89
CA LEU A 223 8.55 -1.66 -16.95
C LEU A 223 8.93 -0.71 -18.10
N GLN A 224 8.47 -1.03 -19.31
CA GLN A 224 8.54 -0.12 -20.45
C GLN A 224 7.63 1.08 -20.22
#